data_AF-A0A1H0SGR6-F1
#
_entry.id   AF-A0A1H0SGR6-F1
#
_cell.length_a   1.000
_cell.length_b   1.000
_cell.length_c   1.000
_cell.angle_alpha   90.00
_cell.angle_beta   90.00
_cell.angle_gamma   90.00
#
_symmetry.space_group_name_H-M   'P 1'
#
loop_
_entity.id
_entity.type
_entity.pdbx_description
1 polymer ?
#
loop_
_entity_poly.entity_id
_entity_poly.type
_entity_poly.pdbx_seq_one_letter_code
_entity_poly.pdbx_strand_id
1 'polypeptide(L)'
;MTDNADNHADDQELERLRAKNAELLTELKKVKAERDGLTAKVEAQDAEITDYKFNKPVADLLSKILVSSKYSSHELAEHFTFALNDAGVLEMRDLEGKPVEVSEKVDGKTVTRPIKCEEDEVWRYLAHDYGKLNHIVRSSGASGGGASGSRSTPSAPQSRSEQKPSEFGLR
;
A
#
# COMPACT_ATOMS: atom_id res chain seq x y z
N MET A 1 -17.60 67.42 49.34
CA MET A 1 -18.50 66.25 49.54
C MET A 1 -18.81 65.70 48.16
N THR A 2 -17.88 64.94 47.58
CA THR A 2 -17.97 64.38 46.20
C THR A 2 -17.20 63.07 46.10
N ASP A 3 -16.13 62.93 46.90
CA ASP A 3 -15.24 61.76 46.98
C ASP A 3 -15.93 60.40 47.26
N ASN A 4 -17.10 60.37 47.92
CA ASN A 4 -17.72 59.11 48.33
C ASN A 4 -18.60 58.47 47.24
N ALA A 5 -19.07 59.26 46.26
CA ALA A 5 -19.90 58.74 45.15
C ALA A 5 -19.05 58.13 44.04
N ASP A 6 -17.87 58.71 43.77
CA ASP A 6 -16.92 58.22 42.77
C ASP A 6 -16.32 56.86 43.20
N ASN A 7 -15.99 56.68 44.49
CA ASN A 7 -15.51 55.40 45.01
C ASN A 7 -16.52 54.25 44.83
N HIS A 8 -17.82 54.51 44.96
CA HIS A 8 -18.85 53.49 44.77
C HIS A 8 -19.09 53.13 43.30
N ALA A 9 -18.87 54.07 42.37
CA ALA A 9 -18.96 53.80 40.94
C ALA A 9 -17.77 52.95 40.47
N ASP A 10 -16.57 53.26 40.96
CA ASP A 10 -15.34 52.52 40.68
C ASP A 10 -15.41 51.07 41.19
N ASP A 11 -15.97 50.85 42.39
CA ASP A 11 -16.18 49.51 42.95
C ASP A 11 -17.15 48.65 42.10
N GLN A 12 -18.24 49.25 41.60
CA GLN A 12 -19.19 48.57 40.72
C GLN A 12 -18.57 48.23 39.36
N GLU A 13 -17.74 49.12 38.82
CA GLU A 13 -17.03 48.88 37.56
C GLU A 13 -15.95 47.79 37.72
N LEU A 14 -15.22 47.78 38.84
CA LEU A 14 -14.30 46.71 39.20
C LEU A 14 -14.99 45.34 39.29
N GLU A 15 -16.16 45.27 39.91
CA GLU A 15 -16.92 44.03 40.02
C GLU A 15 -17.41 43.53 38.66
N ARG A 16 -17.91 44.44 37.80
CA ARG A 16 -18.27 44.11 36.40
C ARG A 16 -17.08 43.60 35.60
N LEU A 17 -15.92 44.24 35.71
CA LEU A 17 -14.71 43.83 35.02
C LEU A 17 -14.20 42.47 35.51
N ARG A 18 -14.32 42.17 36.81
CA ARG A 18 -14.00 40.85 37.38
C ARG A 18 -14.96 39.77 36.85
N ALA A 19 -16.26 40.04 36.82
CA ALA A 19 -17.25 39.13 36.27
C ALA A 19 -16.98 38.82 34.78
N LYS A 20 -16.73 39.86 33.98
CA LYS A 20 -16.40 39.72 32.56
C LYS A 20 -15.08 38.97 32.32
N ASN A 21 -14.07 39.22 33.15
CA ASN A 21 -12.83 38.44 33.09
C ASN A 21 -13.06 36.97 33.41
N ALA A 22 -13.88 36.65 34.41
CA ALA A 22 -14.21 35.26 34.75
C ALA A 22 -14.99 34.56 33.61
N GLU A 23 -15.91 35.26 32.98
CA GLU A 23 -16.65 34.80 31.79
C GLU A 23 -15.69 34.53 30.62
N LEU A 24 -14.85 35.51 30.27
CA LEU A 24 -13.87 35.37 29.20
C LEU A 24 -12.85 34.26 29.46
N LEU A 25 -12.41 34.08 30.71
CA LEU A 25 -11.53 32.97 31.07
C LEU A 25 -12.22 31.61 30.91
N THR A 26 -13.52 31.54 31.20
CA THR A 26 -14.32 30.32 31.02
C THR A 26 -14.49 30.01 29.53
N GLU A 27 -14.82 31.02 28.73
CA GLU A 27 -14.95 30.89 27.27
C GLU A 27 -13.61 30.50 26.64
N LEU A 28 -12.51 31.13 27.06
CA LEU A 28 -11.16 30.80 26.58
C LEU A 28 -10.79 29.35 26.90
N LYS A 29 -11.13 28.86 28.10
CA LYS A 29 -10.91 27.44 28.46
C LYS A 29 -11.74 26.52 27.58
N LYS A 30 -13.01 26.86 27.33
CA LYS A 30 -13.90 26.08 26.47
C LYS A 30 -13.36 26.00 25.04
N VAL A 31 -13.02 27.15 24.44
CA VAL A 31 -12.47 27.22 23.09
C VAL A 31 -11.14 26.47 22.98
N LYS A 32 -10.26 26.55 23.99
CA LYS A 32 -9.03 25.75 24.00
C LYS A 32 -9.31 24.26 23.99
N ALA A 33 -10.22 23.79 24.84
CA ALA A 33 -10.61 22.38 24.89
C ALA A 33 -11.24 21.91 23.57
N GLU A 34 -12.08 22.73 22.94
CA GLU A 34 -12.66 22.44 21.63
C GLU A 34 -11.58 22.37 20.54
N ARG A 35 -10.64 23.32 20.53
CA ARG A 35 -9.51 23.31 19.60
C ARG A 35 -8.64 22.09 19.78
N ASP A 36 -8.25 21.74 21.00
CA ASP A 36 -7.47 20.54 21.30
C ASP A 36 -8.22 19.27 20.86
N GLY A 37 -9.54 19.19 21.11
CA GLY A 37 -10.37 18.07 20.66
C GLY A 37 -10.51 17.97 19.15
N LEU A 38 -10.58 19.09 18.43
CA LEU A 38 -10.59 19.12 16.97
C LEU A 38 -9.23 18.73 16.38
N THR A 39 -8.12 19.22 16.96
CA THR A 39 -6.78 18.81 16.55
C THR A 39 -6.59 17.30 16.66
N ALA A 40 -6.97 16.70 17.79
CA ALA A 40 -6.90 15.26 17.97
C ALA A 40 -7.76 14.47 16.96
N LYS A 41 -8.93 15.00 16.58
CA LYS A 41 -9.78 14.39 15.55
C LYS A 41 -9.17 14.45 14.16
N VAL A 42 -8.56 15.58 13.79
CA VAL A 42 -7.87 15.74 12.51
C VAL A 42 -6.71 14.76 12.42
N GLU A 43 -5.87 14.68 13.46
CA GLU A 43 -4.75 13.74 13.51
C GLU A 43 -5.21 12.27 13.39
N ALA A 44 -6.31 11.91 14.07
CA ALA A 44 -6.88 10.57 13.95
C ALA A 44 -7.39 10.27 12.55
N GLN A 45 -8.09 11.23 11.92
CA GLN A 45 -8.59 11.08 10.56
C GLN A 45 -7.45 11.01 9.53
N ASP A 46 -6.39 11.79 9.69
CA ASP A 46 -5.22 11.75 8.81
C ASP A 46 -4.48 10.41 8.91
N ALA A 47 -4.41 9.85 10.11
CA ALA A 47 -3.87 8.51 10.32
C ALA A 47 -4.75 7.43 9.64
N GLU A 48 -6.07 7.52 9.76
CA GLU A 48 -7.00 6.62 9.06
C GLU A 48 -6.87 6.75 7.54
N ILE A 49 -6.80 7.97 7.01
CA ILE A 49 -6.64 8.23 5.57
C ILE A 49 -5.34 7.62 5.07
N THR A 50 -4.24 7.77 5.82
CA THR A 50 -2.95 7.18 5.47
C THR A 50 -3.03 5.66 5.49
N ASP A 51 -3.72 5.08 6.46
CA ASP A 51 -3.90 3.63 6.54
C ASP A 51 -4.67 3.08 5.34
N TYR A 52 -5.77 3.75 4.95
CA TYR A 52 -6.61 3.31 3.83
C TYR A 52 -6.03 3.61 2.45
N LYS A 53 -5.35 4.75 2.26
CA LYS A 53 -4.82 5.15 0.95
C LYS A 53 -3.44 4.59 0.67
N PHE A 54 -2.66 4.29 1.72
CA PHE A 54 -1.26 3.91 1.56
C PHE A 54 -0.94 2.56 2.20
N ASN A 55 -1.06 2.42 3.53
CA ASN A 55 -0.55 1.23 4.22
C ASN A 55 -1.26 -0.05 3.77
N LYS A 56 -2.60 -0.07 3.77
CA LYS A 56 -3.39 -1.24 3.36
C LYS A 56 -3.19 -1.58 1.87
N PRO A 57 -3.32 -0.64 0.91
CA PRO A 57 -3.08 -0.94 -0.50
C PRO A 57 -1.67 -1.49 -0.77
N VAL A 58 -0.63 -0.92 -0.15
CA VAL A 58 0.75 -1.41 -0.29
C VAL A 58 0.89 -2.80 0.32
N ALA A 59 0.38 -3.02 1.53
CA ALA A 59 0.45 -4.33 2.17
C ALA A 59 -0.27 -5.41 1.35
N ASP A 60 -1.47 -5.10 0.84
CA ASP A 60 -2.25 -5.99 -0.01
C ASP A 60 -1.50 -6.31 -1.31
N LEU A 61 -0.97 -5.29 -2.00
CA LEU A 61 -0.19 -5.44 -3.22
C LEU A 61 1.03 -6.35 -2.99
N LEU A 62 1.83 -6.04 -1.96
CA LEU A 62 3.04 -6.81 -1.64
C LEU A 62 2.73 -8.24 -1.20
N SER A 63 1.61 -8.47 -0.52
CA SER A 63 1.20 -9.81 -0.09
C SER A 63 0.92 -10.76 -1.27
N LYS A 64 0.45 -10.20 -2.39
CA LYS A 64 0.13 -10.94 -3.61
C LYS A 64 1.36 -11.21 -4.46
N ILE A 65 2.27 -10.24 -4.54
CA ILE A 65 3.46 -10.31 -5.39
C ILE A 65 4.61 -11.08 -4.73
N LEU A 66 4.83 -10.89 -3.42
CA LEU A 66 6.00 -11.41 -2.72
C LEU A 66 5.73 -12.79 -2.10
N VAL A 67 6.74 -13.67 -2.13
CA VAL A 67 6.67 -15.02 -1.52
C VAL A 67 6.40 -14.92 -0.01
N SER A 68 7.05 -13.98 0.66
CA SER A 68 6.79 -13.66 2.07
C SER A 68 6.93 -12.16 2.33
N SER A 69 5.82 -11.44 2.27
CA SER A 69 5.79 -9.97 2.40
C SER A 69 6.58 -9.45 3.60
N LYS A 70 6.50 -10.10 4.77
CA LYS A 70 7.19 -9.65 6.00
C LYS A 70 8.73 -9.60 5.91
N TYR A 71 9.34 -10.52 5.18
CA TYR A 71 10.80 -10.62 5.07
C TYR A 71 11.29 -9.99 3.77
N SER A 72 10.56 -10.23 2.69
CA SER A 72 10.86 -9.71 1.37
C SER A 72 10.63 -8.20 1.25
N SER A 73 9.78 -7.59 2.10
CA SER A 73 9.59 -6.13 2.10
C SER A 73 10.84 -5.37 2.49
N HIS A 74 11.70 -5.94 3.35
CA HIS A 74 12.93 -5.26 3.77
C HIS A 74 13.93 -5.19 2.61
N GLU A 75 14.12 -6.31 1.92
CA GLU A 75 14.97 -6.38 0.73
C GLU A 75 14.41 -5.51 -0.41
N LEU A 76 13.08 -5.49 -0.59
CA LEU A 76 12.44 -4.59 -1.56
C LEU A 76 12.71 -3.11 -1.21
N ALA A 77 12.70 -2.77 0.09
CA ALA A 77 12.95 -1.40 0.57
C ALA A 77 14.39 -0.93 0.34
N GLU A 78 15.34 -1.83 0.10
CA GLU A 78 16.72 -1.50 -0.30
C GLU A 78 16.82 -1.03 -1.76
N HIS A 79 15.75 -1.15 -2.54
CA HIS A 79 15.73 -0.81 -3.96
C HIS A 79 14.61 0.16 -4.32
N PHE A 80 13.48 0.06 -3.64
CA PHE A 80 12.29 0.81 -3.98
C PHE A 80 11.57 1.29 -2.73
N THR A 81 10.87 2.41 -2.89
CA THR A 81 9.95 2.94 -1.89
C THR A 81 8.58 3.13 -2.51
N PHE A 82 7.53 3.10 -1.69
CA PHE A 82 6.19 3.46 -2.14
C PHE A 82 5.84 4.83 -1.56
N ALA A 83 5.16 5.65 -2.34
CA ALA A 83 4.67 6.95 -1.89
C ALA A 83 3.32 7.28 -2.54
N LEU A 84 2.61 8.25 -1.96
CA LEU A 84 1.50 8.90 -2.65
C LEU A 84 2.06 10.12 -3.39
N ASN A 85 1.68 10.29 -4.65
CA ASN A 85 1.98 11.51 -5.40
C ASN A 85 1.05 12.67 -5.02
N ASP A 86 1.23 13.83 -5.66
CA ASP A 86 0.42 15.03 -5.42
C ASP A 86 -1.08 14.82 -5.73
N ALA A 87 -1.41 13.84 -6.56
CA ALA A 87 -2.79 13.44 -6.85
C ALA A 87 -3.35 12.43 -5.84
N GLY A 88 -2.57 12.02 -4.83
CA GLY A 88 -2.93 11.01 -3.85
C GLY A 88 -2.97 9.59 -4.41
N VAL A 89 -2.29 9.34 -5.53
CA VAL A 89 -2.20 8.03 -6.17
C VAL A 89 -0.91 7.34 -5.72
N LEU A 90 -1.02 6.06 -5.39
CA LEU A 90 0.10 5.22 -5.01
C LEU A 90 1.06 5.02 -6.20
N GLU A 91 2.33 5.29 -5.98
CA GLU A 91 3.40 5.07 -6.95
C GLU A 91 4.61 4.39 -6.30
N MET A 92 5.31 3.61 -7.11
CA MET A 92 6.58 2.98 -6.75
C MET A 92 7.71 3.90 -7.22
N ARG A 93 8.65 4.17 -6.33
CA ARG A 93 9.79 5.05 -6.54
C ARG A 93 11.09 4.30 -6.36
N ASP A 94 12.12 4.70 -7.08
CA ASP A 94 13.48 4.23 -6.88
C ASP A 94 14.13 4.86 -5.62
N LEU A 95 15.39 4.51 -5.35
CA LEU A 95 16.17 5.08 -4.25
C LEU A 95 16.46 6.57 -4.40
N GLU A 96 16.39 7.12 -5.62
CA GLU A 96 16.53 8.54 -5.88
C GLU A 96 15.20 9.30 -5.67
N GLY A 97 14.12 8.58 -5.35
CA GLY A 97 12.79 9.13 -5.13
C GLY A 97 12.03 9.42 -6.43
N LYS A 98 12.52 8.96 -7.59
CA LYS A 98 11.87 9.13 -8.89
C LYS A 98 10.87 7.99 -9.14
N PRO A 99 9.76 8.24 -9.85
CA PRO A 99 8.83 7.19 -10.24
C PRO A 99 9.53 6.12 -11.07
N VAL A 100 9.27 4.86 -10.74
CA VAL A 100 9.78 3.73 -11.53
C VAL A 100 9.08 3.72 -12.88
N GLU A 101 9.85 3.71 -13.96
CA GLU A 101 9.34 3.73 -15.32
C GLU A 101 9.46 2.36 -16.00
N VAL A 102 8.45 2.04 -16.80
CA VAL A 102 8.43 0.86 -17.67
C VAL A 102 8.41 1.32 -19.12
N SER A 103 9.24 0.69 -19.95
CA SER A 103 9.28 0.94 -21.39
C SER A 103 8.48 -0.12 -22.12
N GLU A 104 7.39 0.27 -22.75
CA GLU A 104 6.48 -0.62 -23.47
C GLU A 104 6.49 -0.29 -24.97
N LYS A 105 6.46 -1.31 -25.83
CA LYS A 105 6.34 -1.10 -27.28
C LYS A 105 4.86 -1.02 -27.66
N VAL A 106 4.38 0.19 -27.93
CA VAL A 106 3.03 0.44 -28.45
C VAL A 106 3.18 0.93 -29.89
N ASP A 107 2.51 0.26 -30.83
CA ASP A 107 2.56 0.59 -32.27
C ASP A 107 3.97 0.71 -32.86
N GLY A 108 4.88 -0.16 -32.41
CA GLY A 108 6.28 -0.20 -32.86
C GLY A 108 7.17 0.91 -32.30
N LYS A 109 6.64 1.80 -31.45
CA LYS A 109 7.40 2.83 -30.74
C LYS A 109 7.57 2.44 -29.27
N THR A 110 8.77 2.65 -28.74
CA THR A 110 9.02 2.52 -27.31
C THR A 110 8.45 3.74 -26.61
N VAL A 111 7.46 3.53 -25.75
CA VAL A 111 6.89 4.55 -24.87
C VAL A 111 7.31 4.24 -23.44
N THR A 112 7.91 5.22 -22.79
CA THR A 112 8.29 5.14 -21.37
C THR A 112 7.21 5.82 -20.55
N ARG A 113 6.68 5.11 -19.54
CA ARG A 113 5.68 5.63 -18.62
C ARG A 113 5.96 5.16 -17.19
N PRO A 114 5.50 5.90 -16.17
CA PRO A 114 5.49 5.40 -14.81
C PRO A 114 4.71 4.09 -14.70
N ILE A 115 5.21 3.19 -13.87
CA ILE A 115 4.52 1.95 -13.52
C ILE A 115 3.26 2.28 -12.72
N LYS A 116 2.17 1.57 -12.99
CA LYS A 116 1.00 1.58 -12.13
C LYS A 116 1.25 0.63 -10.97
N CYS A 117 0.87 1.03 -9.75
CA CYS A 117 0.90 0.14 -8.59
C CYS A 117 -0.25 -0.90 -8.61
N GLU A 118 -0.35 -1.62 -9.73
CA GLU A 118 -1.22 -2.77 -9.93
C GLU A 118 -0.39 -4.06 -9.84
N GLU A 119 -1.03 -5.15 -9.44
CA GLU A 119 -0.38 -6.45 -9.18
C GLU A 119 0.46 -6.92 -10.38
N ASP A 120 -0.15 -6.99 -11.56
CA ASP A 120 0.49 -7.50 -12.77
C ASP A 120 1.67 -6.63 -13.22
N GLU A 121 1.54 -5.30 -13.15
CA GLU A 121 2.61 -4.39 -13.59
C GLU A 121 3.81 -4.46 -12.65
N VAL A 122 3.59 -4.35 -11.34
CA VAL A 122 4.66 -4.39 -10.33
C VAL A 122 5.32 -5.77 -10.32
N TRP A 123 4.53 -6.84 -10.41
CA TRP A 123 5.08 -8.19 -10.54
C TRP A 123 5.95 -8.33 -11.78
N ARG A 124 5.44 -7.91 -12.96
CA ARG A 124 6.17 -8.00 -14.23
C ARG A 124 7.49 -7.23 -14.16
N TYR A 125 7.46 -6.02 -13.61
CA TYR A 125 8.66 -5.20 -13.47
C TYR A 125 9.69 -5.87 -12.55
N LEU A 126 9.28 -6.30 -11.35
CA LEU A 126 10.20 -6.90 -10.39
C LEU A 126 10.78 -8.23 -10.89
N ALA A 127 9.96 -9.06 -11.55
CA ALA A 127 10.35 -10.39 -12.04
C ALA A 127 11.14 -10.38 -13.36
N HIS A 128 10.88 -9.41 -14.25
CA HIS A 128 11.44 -9.42 -15.60
C HIS A 128 12.37 -8.24 -15.87
N ASP A 129 11.90 -7.01 -15.62
CA ASP A 129 12.64 -5.80 -16.00
C ASP A 129 13.78 -5.49 -15.01
N TYR A 130 13.53 -5.65 -13.71
CA TYR A 130 14.53 -5.45 -12.66
C TYR A 130 15.42 -6.69 -12.48
N GLY A 131 14.81 -7.88 -12.42
CA GLY A 131 15.48 -9.18 -12.45
C GLY A 131 16.33 -9.55 -11.21
N LYS A 132 16.65 -8.60 -10.33
CA LYS A 132 17.46 -8.85 -9.11
C LYS A 132 16.65 -9.41 -7.93
N LEU A 133 15.32 -9.32 -7.99
CA LEU A 133 14.41 -9.69 -6.90
C LEU A 133 13.59 -10.94 -7.22
N ASN A 134 14.02 -11.72 -8.20
CA ASN A 134 13.30 -12.90 -8.68
C ASN A 134 13.10 -13.97 -7.60
N HIS A 135 13.98 -14.04 -6.61
CA HIS A 135 13.88 -14.99 -5.50
C HIS A 135 12.85 -14.58 -4.44
N ILE A 136 12.48 -13.30 -4.36
CA ILE A 136 11.44 -12.83 -3.43
C ILE A 136 10.07 -12.65 -4.08
N VAL A 137 10.01 -12.59 -5.41
CA VAL A 137 8.77 -12.47 -6.18
C VAL A 137 8.18 -13.87 -6.40
N ARG A 138 6.87 -14.02 -6.24
CA ARG A 138 6.17 -15.29 -6.52
C ARG A 138 6.29 -15.62 -8.01
N SER A 139 6.51 -16.87 -8.37
CA SER A 139 6.38 -17.28 -9.76
C SER A 139 4.93 -17.09 -10.21
N SER A 140 4.73 -16.58 -11.44
CA SER A 140 3.40 -16.43 -12.04
C SER A 140 2.67 -17.78 -12.01
N GLY A 141 1.70 -17.91 -11.10
CA GLY A 141 0.68 -18.95 -11.13
C GLY A 141 1.14 -20.39 -11.35
N ALA A 142 1.92 -20.96 -10.43
CA ALA A 142 1.61 -22.32 -10.00
C ALA A 142 0.57 -22.19 -8.87
N SER A 143 -0.69 -21.97 -9.26
CA SER A 143 -1.83 -22.29 -8.39
C SER A 143 -1.56 -23.71 -7.87
N GLY A 144 -1.45 -23.84 -6.54
CA GLY A 144 -1.01 -25.07 -5.90
C GLY A 144 -1.66 -26.27 -6.56
N GLY A 145 -0.83 -27.09 -7.21
CA GLY A 145 -1.23 -28.36 -7.78
C GLY A 145 -1.74 -29.24 -6.65
N GLY A 146 -3.02 -29.10 -6.33
CA GLY A 146 -3.77 -30.12 -5.65
C GLY A 146 -3.58 -31.38 -6.47
N ALA A 147 -2.84 -32.33 -5.90
CA ALA A 147 -2.64 -33.65 -6.47
C ALA A 147 -4.02 -34.27 -6.78
N SER A 148 -4.48 -34.08 -8.01
CA SER A 148 -5.61 -34.82 -8.54
C SER A 148 -5.06 -36.19 -8.85
N GLY A 149 -5.29 -37.11 -7.92
CA GLY A 149 -4.81 -38.47 -7.96
C GLY A 149 -4.94 -39.08 -9.34
N SER A 150 -3.88 -39.77 -9.75
CA SER A 150 -3.80 -40.69 -10.87
C SER A 150 -5.09 -41.50 -11.01
N ARG A 151 -5.99 -41.07 -11.89
CA ARG A 151 -7.06 -41.92 -12.41
C ARG A 151 -6.47 -42.66 -13.60
N SER A 152 -5.91 -43.82 -13.31
CA SER A 152 -5.65 -44.86 -14.28
C SER A 152 -6.93 -45.14 -15.06
N THR A 153 -6.97 -44.75 -16.33
CA THR A 153 -7.96 -45.29 -17.25
C THR A 153 -7.44 -46.64 -17.74
N PRO A 154 -8.28 -47.70 -17.73
CA PRO A 154 -7.88 -49.01 -18.22
C PRO A 154 -7.77 -48.96 -19.75
N SER A 155 -6.56 -49.16 -20.27
CA SER A 155 -6.33 -49.41 -21.69
C SER A 155 -7.12 -50.65 -22.14
N ALA A 156 -8.00 -50.46 -23.13
CA ALA A 156 -8.64 -51.54 -23.85
C ALA A 156 -7.60 -52.35 -24.66
N PRO A 157 -7.80 -53.66 -24.86
CA PRO A 157 -6.80 -54.52 -25.47
C PRO A 157 -6.91 -54.60 -27.00
N GLN A 158 -5.72 -54.71 -27.61
CA GLN A 158 -5.38 -55.35 -28.89
C GLN A 158 -5.73 -54.66 -30.22
N SER A 159 -4.67 -54.38 -30.99
CA SER A 159 -4.41 -55.14 -32.22
C SER A 159 -2.90 -55.27 -32.42
N ARG A 160 -2.41 -56.51 -32.35
CA ARG A 160 -1.03 -56.95 -32.52
C ARG A 160 -0.66 -56.80 -33.99
N SER A 161 0.16 -55.83 -34.35
CA SER A 161 0.75 -55.75 -35.68
C SER A 161 1.89 -56.76 -35.79
N GLU A 162 1.82 -57.56 -36.84
CA GLU A 162 2.76 -58.62 -37.20
C GLU A 162 4.18 -58.06 -37.39
N GLN A 163 5.11 -58.48 -36.54
CA GLN A 163 6.53 -58.30 -36.79
C GLN A 163 7.03 -59.40 -37.74
N LYS A 164 7.54 -59.00 -38.90
CA LYS A 164 8.28 -59.85 -39.83
C LYS A 164 9.47 -60.51 -39.11
N PRO A 165 9.74 -61.81 -39.32
CA PRO A 165 10.96 -62.42 -38.82
C PRO A 165 12.16 -61.94 -39.64
N SER A 166 13.12 -61.33 -38.95
CA SER A 166 14.48 -61.08 -39.44
C SER A 166 15.26 -62.39 -39.35
N GLU A 167 15.62 -62.96 -40.50
CA GLU A 167 16.60 -64.04 -40.58
C GLU A 167 17.95 -63.51 -40.09
N PHE A 168 18.39 -64.01 -38.94
CA PHE A 168 19.77 -63.93 -38.49
C PHE A 168 20.24 -65.37 -38.25
N GLY A 169 21.16 -65.82 -39.10
CA GLY A 169 21.58 -67.22 -39.19
C GLY A 169 22.43 -67.70 -38.01
N LEU A 170 22.42 -69.02 -37.84
CA LEU A 170 23.52 -69.86 -37.36
C LEU A 170 23.12 -71.33 -37.50
N ARG A 171 23.42 -71.93 -38.67
CA ARG A 171 24.03 -73.25 -38.88
C ARG A 171 24.02 -73.63 -40.35
#